data_AF-A0A8X7N9N6-F1
#
_entry.id   AF-A0A8X7N9N6-F1
#
_cell.length_a   1.000
_cell.length_b   1.000
_cell.length_c   1.000
_cell.angle_alpha   90.00
_cell.angle_beta   90.00
_cell.angle_gamma   90.00
#
_symmetry.space_group_name_H-M   'P 1'
#
loop_
_entity.id
_entity.type
_entity.pdbx_description
1 polymer ?
#
loop_
_entity_poly.entity_id
_entity_poly.type
_entity_poly.pdbx_seq_one_letter_code
_entity_poly.pdbx_strand_id
1 'polypeptide(L)'
;MSSSDDGSDFEIIGQALNTKKQPTAYGSRANKAPAASSSRSTLAQRSAEPSRTAARTERTVVVDEETGAQIREIDDELASIHEQIQALLVLEDELKEKRTTLLNLAKSSKSRAAPSAPVRPAPSASASRDYTRSDFDWSKLLKARLKEVWGYSKFRFCQEAVCNAALDGRDAVIIMPTGSGKSICYQLPALLSEGLTVVVSPLISLMLDQVLNLREVDVEAEHLSAAVPRQETAEILKGIREGTSTIKLLYVTPERVAKSKTLMSALQKA
;
A
#
# COMPACT_ATOMS: atom_id res chain seq x y z
N MET A 1 -25.97 -31.25 -52.01
CA MET A 1 -24.95 -30.26 -51.62
C MET A 1 -25.66 -28.90 -51.60
N SER A 2 -26.61 -28.69 -50.68
CA SER A 2 -26.51 -28.02 -49.34
C SER A 2 -26.08 -26.54 -49.44
N SER A 3 -27.02 -25.58 -49.48
CA SER A 3 -27.58 -24.72 -48.38
C SER A 3 -26.55 -23.70 -47.84
N SER A 4 -26.67 -22.36 -47.93
CA SER A 4 -27.68 -21.38 -47.46
C SER A 4 -27.86 -21.31 -45.93
N ASP A 5 -27.62 -20.09 -45.42
CA ASP A 5 -28.15 -19.40 -44.23
C ASP A 5 -27.78 -19.81 -42.78
N ASP A 6 -27.31 -18.77 -42.07
CA ASP A 6 -27.83 -18.19 -40.82
C ASP A 6 -27.62 -18.88 -39.45
N GLY A 7 -27.51 -18.03 -38.41
CA GLY A 7 -27.57 -18.39 -36.99
C GLY A 7 -26.22 -18.38 -36.25
N SER A 8 -25.83 -17.27 -35.60
CA SER A 8 -26.18 -16.92 -34.21
C SER A 8 -25.44 -17.76 -33.16
N ASP A 9 -24.38 -17.21 -32.58
CA ASP A 9 -23.89 -17.59 -31.24
C ASP A 9 -22.94 -16.51 -30.70
N PHE A 10 -23.49 -15.41 -30.23
CA PHE A 10 -22.91 -14.57 -29.17
C PHE A 10 -24.05 -13.77 -28.53
N GLU A 11 -24.87 -14.49 -27.76
CA GLU A 11 -25.92 -13.92 -26.94
C GLU A 11 -25.33 -13.40 -25.61
N ILE A 12 -25.27 -12.07 -25.51
CA ILE A 12 -25.78 -11.25 -24.40
C ILE A 12 -25.35 -11.65 -22.96
N ILE A 13 -24.42 -10.88 -22.38
CA ILE A 13 -24.39 -10.63 -20.93
C ILE A 13 -24.78 -9.16 -20.71
N GLY A 14 -26.07 -8.94 -20.50
CA GLY A 14 -26.64 -7.66 -20.15
C GLY A 14 -27.89 -7.85 -19.30
N GLN A 15 -27.83 -7.28 -18.10
CA GLN A 15 -28.95 -6.92 -17.20
C GLN A 15 -29.52 -7.98 -16.25
N ALA A 16 -29.28 -7.76 -14.96
CA ALA A 16 -30.34 -7.81 -13.96
C ALA A 16 -29.98 -6.86 -12.79
N LEU A 17 -30.40 -5.60 -12.90
CA LEU A 17 -30.59 -4.73 -11.73
C LEU A 17 -32.02 -4.88 -11.22
N ASN A 18 -32.11 -5.27 -9.94
CA ASN A 18 -33.02 -4.73 -8.94
C ASN A 18 -34.52 -5.15 -8.97
N THR A 19 -34.96 -5.90 -7.95
CA THR A 19 -36.20 -5.61 -7.23
C THR A 19 -36.17 -6.05 -5.75
N LYS A 20 -36.08 -5.05 -4.86
CA LYS A 20 -36.85 -4.82 -3.61
C LYS A 20 -36.92 -5.85 -2.45
N LYS A 21 -36.58 -5.27 -1.27
CA LYS A 21 -37.22 -5.38 0.09
C LYS A 21 -36.98 -6.68 0.90
N GLN A 22 -36.75 -6.69 2.22
CA GLN A 22 -36.41 -5.73 3.30
C GLN A 22 -36.12 -6.60 4.57
N PRO A 23 -35.94 -6.06 5.82
CA PRO A 23 -34.81 -6.37 6.70
C PRO A 23 -35.14 -7.30 7.88
N THR A 24 -34.11 -7.81 8.57
CA THR A 24 -34.24 -8.26 9.97
C THR A 24 -33.18 -7.64 10.86
N ALA A 25 -33.69 -6.98 11.89
CA ALA A 25 -32.98 -6.32 12.97
C ALA A 25 -32.42 -7.34 13.98
N TYR A 26 -31.32 -6.99 14.64
CA TYR A 26 -30.97 -7.28 16.05
C TYR A 26 -29.55 -6.70 16.24
N GLY A 27 -29.20 -5.91 17.22
CA GLY A 27 -29.84 -5.47 18.45
C GLY A 27 -28.69 -4.92 19.30
N SER A 28 -28.71 -3.61 19.53
CA SER A 28 -27.78 -2.87 20.38
C SER A 28 -27.66 -3.49 21.78
N ARG A 29 -26.43 -3.68 22.28
CA ARG A 29 -26.15 -3.47 23.71
C ARG A 29 -24.67 -3.22 24.00
N ALA A 30 -24.37 -1.94 24.19
CA ALA A 30 -23.30 -1.48 25.05
C ALA A 30 -23.67 -1.72 26.53
N ASN A 31 -22.69 -2.12 27.35
CA ASN A 31 -22.58 -1.82 28.79
C ASN A 31 -21.16 -2.22 29.21
N LYS A 32 -20.23 -1.28 29.41
CA LYS A 32 -20.07 -0.34 30.53
C LYS A 32 -19.76 -1.04 31.85
N ALA A 33 -18.48 -0.94 32.23
CA ALA A 33 -17.95 -1.29 33.55
C ALA A 33 -18.61 -0.45 34.66
N PRO A 34 -18.61 -0.94 35.92
CA PRO A 34 -18.74 -0.05 37.07
C PRO A 34 -17.44 0.04 37.86
N ALA A 35 -17.10 1.30 38.16
CA ALA A 35 -16.15 1.73 39.16
C ALA A 35 -16.75 1.64 40.57
N ALA A 36 -15.85 1.72 41.54
CA ALA A 36 -16.06 1.70 42.97
C ALA A 36 -17.10 2.71 43.51
N SER A 37 -17.79 2.33 44.59
CA SER A 37 -18.23 3.29 45.61
C SER A 37 -18.27 2.63 46.99
N SER A 38 -17.72 3.37 47.96
CA SER A 38 -17.77 3.10 49.40
C SER A 38 -19.17 3.32 49.95
N SER A 39 -19.56 2.54 50.97
CA SER A 39 -20.40 3.04 52.08
C SER A 39 -20.19 2.20 53.34
N ARG A 40 -20.09 2.92 54.46
CA ARG A 40 -19.70 2.49 55.80
C ARG A 40 -20.85 1.82 56.58
N SER A 41 -20.41 0.94 57.49
CA SER A 41 -20.90 0.73 58.88
C SER A 41 -22.35 0.35 59.16
N THR A 42 -22.53 -0.80 59.82
CA THR A 42 -23.15 -0.87 61.17
C THR A 42 -22.81 -2.20 61.85
N LEU A 43 -22.32 -2.10 63.09
CA LEU A 43 -22.15 -3.18 64.07
C LEU A 43 -23.51 -3.75 64.49
N ALA A 44 -23.61 -5.08 64.61
CA ALA A 44 -24.46 -5.73 65.61
C ALA A 44 -23.89 -7.12 65.95
N GLN A 45 -23.43 -7.28 67.19
CA GLN A 45 -23.07 -8.56 67.80
C GLN A 45 -24.34 -9.35 68.16
N ARG A 46 -24.38 -10.66 67.87
CA ARG A 46 -24.89 -11.68 68.81
C ARG A 46 -24.61 -13.12 68.33
N SER A 47 -23.88 -13.82 69.18
CA SER A 47 -24.02 -15.22 69.63
C SER A 47 -24.03 -16.40 68.64
N ALA A 48 -23.22 -17.39 69.04
CA ALA A 48 -22.92 -18.67 68.42
C ALA A 48 -24.13 -19.61 68.18
N GLU A 49 -24.08 -20.34 67.06
CA GLU A 49 -24.20 -21.80 66.98
C GLU A 49 -23.72 -22.32 65.60
N PRO A 50 -23.21 -23.57 65.50
CA PRO A 50 -22.40 -24.04 64.37
C PRO A 50 -23.26 -24.76 63.31
N SER A 51 -22.87 -24.70 62.02
CA SER A 51 -23.02 -25.82 61.05
C SER A 51 -22.75 -25.41 59.60
N ARG A 52 -21.99 -26.27 58.91
CA ARG A 52 -21.79 -26.41 57.45
C ARG A 52 -20.71 -25.55 56.78
N THR A 53 -19.49 -26.04 56.91
CA THR A 53 -18.38 -25.84 55.97
C THR A 53 -18.81 -26.29 54.57
N ALA A 54 -19.10 -25.36 53.67
CA ALA A 54 -19.22 -25.64 52.24
C ALA A 54 -17.81 -25.63 51.64
N ALA A 55 -17.29 -26.82 51.35
CA ALA A 55 -16.06 -26.99 50.61
C ALA A 55 -16.21 -26.37 49.20
N ARG A 56 -15.37 -25.39 48.88
CA ARG A 56 -15.21 -24.86 47.53
C ARG A 56 -14.39 -25.89 46.74
N THR A 57 -15.07 -26.81 46.08
CA THR A 57 -14.45 -27.77 45.16
C THR A 57 -13.90 -27.01 43.96
N GLU A 58 -12.57 -26.86 43.88
CA GLU A 58 -11.87 -26.51 42.64
C GLU A 58 -12.20 -27.57 41.60
N ARG A 59 -12.77 -27.17 40.46
CA ARG A 59 -12.96 -28.06 39.32
C ARG A 59 -11.58 -28.31 38.70
N THR A 60 -10.96 -29.41 39.09
CA THR A 60 -9.80 -29.97 38.38
C THR A 60 -10.27 -30.42 37.01
N VAL A 61 -9.84 -29.71 35.96
CA VAL A 61 -10.06 -30.15 34.58
C VAL A 61 -9.11 -31.33 34.36
N VAL A 62 -9.65 -32.55 34.40
CA VAL A 62 -8.90 -33.75 34.06
C VAL A 62 -8.79 -33.78 32.53
N VAL A 63 -7.64 -33.33 32.02
CA VAL A 63 -7.30 -33.45 30.61
C VAL A 63 -6.88 -34.91 30.39
N ASP A 64 -7.46 -35.56 29.38
CA ASP A 64 -7.13 -36.93 29.02
C ASP A 64 -5.63 -37.06 28.72
N GLU A 65 -4.99 -38.16 29.12
CA GLU A 65 -3.52 -38.29 29.12
C GLU A 65 -2.90 -38.10 27.73
N GLU A 66 -3.61 -38.54 26.68
CA GLU A 66 -3.26 -38.34 25.28
C GLU A 66 -3.35 -36.87 24.84
N THR A 67 -4.40 -36.16 25.26
CA THR A 67 -4.55 -34.73 24.98
C THR A 67 -3.52 -33.90 25.75
N GLY A 68 -3.19 -34.32 26.98
CA GLY A 68 -2.15 -33.68 27.79
C GLY A 68 -0.76 -33.86 27.19
N ALA A 69 -0.46 -35.00 26.56
CA ALA A 69 0.79 -35.22 25.84
C ALA A 69 0.90 -34.33 24.60
N GLN A 70 -0.18 -34.23 23.80
CA GLN A 70 -0.22 -33.36 22.61
C GLN A 70 -0.05 -31.87 22.95
N ILE A 71 -0.67 -31.42 24.05
CA ILE A 71 -0.52 -30.02 24.51
C ILE A 71 0.94 -29.74 24.90
N ARG A 72 1.61 -30.67 25.59
CA ARG A 72 3.02 -30.50 25.95
C ARG A 72 3.95 -30.45 24.74
N GLU A 73 3.70 -31.28 23.73
CA GLU A 73 4.45 -31.25 22.47
C GLU A 73 4.30 -29.89 21.77
N ILE A 74 3.08 -29.35 21.71
CA ILE A 74 2.83 -28.01 21.16
C ILE A 74 3.49 -26.92 22.00
N ASP A 75 3.44 -27.02 23.33
CA ASP A 75 4.08 -26.05 24.24
C ASP A 75 5.61 -26.05 24.07
N ASP A 76 6.22 -27.21 23.86
CA ASP A 76 7.65 -27.37 23.58
C ASP A 76 8.03 -26.78 22.20
N GLU A 77 7.21 -27.01 21.17
CA GLU A 77 7.39 -26.38 19.85
C GLU A 77 7.26 -24.86 19.94
N LEU A 78 6.27 -24.35 20.66
CA LEU A 78 6.09 -22.93 20.91
C LEU A 78 7.30 -22.34 21.65
N ALA A 79 7.84 -23.03 22.65
CA ALA A 79 9.03 -22.58 23.37
C ALA A 79 10.25 -22.47 22.44
N SER A 80 10.46 -23.46 21.57
CA SER A 80 11.53 -23.45 20.56
C SER A 80 11.38 -22.29 19.56
N ILE A 81 10.16 -22.03 19.07
CA ILE A 81 9.89 -20.90 18.17
C ILE A 81 10.16 -19.57 18.90
N HIS A 82 9.75 -19.43 20.15
CA HIS A 82 10.04 -18.23 20.93
C HIS A 82 11.55 -17.98 21.08
N GLU A 83 12.34 -19.03 21.31
CA GLU A 83 13.81 -18.93 21.38
C GLU A 83 14.41 -18.45 20.05
N GLN A 84 13.94 -18.99 18.92
CA GLN A 84 14.37 -18.55 17.59
C GLN A 84 14.01 -17.09 17.30
N ILE A 85 12.82 -16.64 17.71
CA ILE A 85 12.41 -15.24 17.57
C ILE A 85 13.33 -14.34 18.38
N GLN A 86 13.65 -14.71 19.63
CA GLN A 86 14.58 -13.93 20.46
C GLN A 86 15.98 -13.84 19.83
N ALA A 87 16.49 -14.95 19.29
CA ALA A 87 17.78 -14.95 18.58
C ALA A 87 17.77 -14.02 17.35
N LEU A 88 16.67 -14.03 16.57
CA LEU A 88 16.52 -13.14 15.42
C LEU A 88 16.42 -11.66 15.80
N LEU A 89 15.75 -11.33 16.91
CA LEU A 89 15.67 -9.96 17.41
C LEU A 89 17.05 -9.42 17.82
N VAL A 90 17.86 -10.24 18.50
CA VAL A 90 19.24 -9.88 18.86
C VAL A 90 20.07 -9.62 17.61
N LEU A 91 19.96 -10.48 16.59
CA LEU A 91 20.68 -10.29 15.33
C LEU A 91 20.21 -9.02 14.57
N GLU A 92 18.92 -8.71 14.62
CA GLU A 92 18.37 -7.49 14.02
C GLU A 92 19.02 -6.24 14.63
N ASP A 93 19.16 -6.21 15.96
CA ASP A 93 19.79 -5.10 16.67
C ASP A 93 21.28 -4.98 16.36
N GLU A 94 22.01 -6.10 16.30
CA GLU A 94 23.41 -6.10 15.84
C GLU A 94 23.56 -5.53 14.42
N LEU A 95 22.69 -5.92 13.50
CA LEU A 95 22.74 -5.44 12.12
C LEU A 95 22.38 -3.96 12.02
N LYS A 96 21.46 -3.46 12.86
CA LYS A 96 21.18 -2.02 12.98
C LYS A 96 22.42 -1.27 13.47
N GLU A 97 23.10 -1.76 14.51
CA GLU A 97 24.33 -1.14 15.01
C GLU A 97 25.44 -1.12 13.96
N LYS A 98 25.71 -2.27 13.31
CA LYS A 98 26.67 -2.37 12.20
C LYS A 98 26.34 -1.39 11.07
N ARG A 99 25.06 -1.27 10.70
CA ARG A 99 24.58 -0.30 9.69
C ARG A 99 24.87 1.15 10.11
N THR A 100 24.58 1.54 11.35
CA THR A 100 24.85 2.91 11.82
C THR A 100 26.33 3.23 11.82
N THR A 101 27.17 2.27 12.22
CA THR A 101 28.63 2.40 12.24
C THR A 101 29.18 2.62 10.83
N LEU A 102 28.75 1.81 9.86
CA LEU A 102 29.15 1.98 8.46
C LEU A 102 28.68 3.30 7.86
N LEU A 103 27.48 3.78 8.22
CA LEU A 103 26.99 5.09 7.78
C LEU A 103 27.82 6.24 8.35
N ASN A 104 28.26 6.15 9.61
CA ASN A 104 29.12 7.15 10.23
C ASN A 104 30.53 7.14 9.62
N LEU A 105 31.09 5.96 9.33
CA LEU A 105 32.34 5.82 8.61
C LEU A 105 32.25 6.38 7.18
N ALA A 106 31.16 6.10 6.45
CA ALA A 106 30.95 6.63 5.10
C ALA A 106 30.82 8.17 5.08
N LYS A 107 30.22 8.76 6.12
CA LYS A 107 30.17 10.22 6.31
C LYS A 107 31.55 10.81 6.64
N SER A 108 32.37 10.09 7.40
CA SER A 108 33.74 10.49 7.73
C SER A 108 34.71 10.39 6.55
N SER A 109 34.47 9.49 5.59
CA SER A 109 35.37 9.25 4.45
C SER A 109 35.17 10.23 3.27
N LYS A 110 34.18 11.13 3.32
CA LYS A 110 33.88 12.09 2.23
C LYS A 110 34.70 13.39 2.25
N SER A 111 35.85 13.45 2.95
CA SER A 111 36.86 14.51 2.77
C SER A 111 38.07 14.04 1.96
N ARG A 112 37.88 13.71 0.68
CA ARG A 112 38.97 13.76 -0.30
C ARG A 112 38.42 13.96 -1.71
N ALA A 113 38.51 15.20 -2.18
CA ALA A 113 38.23 15.57 -3.56
C ALA A 113 39.38 15.14 -4.48
N ALA A 114 39.03 14.70 -5.70
CA ALA A 114 39.86 14.82 -6.90
C ALA A 114 38.94 14.89 -8.15
N PRO A 115 39.31 15.61 -9.21
CA PRO A 115 38.39 16.11 -10.25
C PRO A 115 38.36 15.22 -11.51
N SER A 116 37.24 15.23 -12.25
CA SER A 116 37.23 14.82 -13.66
C SER A 116 36.08 15.44 -14.48
N ALA A 117 36.49 16.33 -15.41
CA ALA A 117 35.99 16.63 -16.77
C ALA A 117 34.49 16.93 -17.06
N PRO A 118 34.20 17.79 -18.07
CA PRO A 118 33.02 18.64 -18.10
C PRO A 118 31.82 17.95 -18.75
N VAL A 119 30.72 17.85 -18.00
CA VAL A 119 29.38 17.66 -18.56
C VAL A 119 28.69 19.03 -18.55
N ARG A 120 28.06 19.37 -19.68
CA ARG A 120 27.33 20.61 -20.00
C ARG A 120 26.56 21.22 -18.80
N PRO A 121 26.37 22.56 -18.78
CA PRO A 121 25.79 23.25 -17.64
C PRO A 121 24.32 22.85 -17.47
N ALA A 122 24.04 22.11 -16.40
CA ALA A 122 22.71 22.00 -15.83
C ALA A 122 22.30 23.38 -15.26
N PRO A 123 21.01 23.76 -15.32
CA PRO A 123 20.55 25.00 -14.73
C PRO A 123 20.84 24.99 -13.23
N SER A 124 21.39 26.11 -12.76
CA SER A 124 21.74 26.51 -11.39
C SER A 124 21.55 25.45 -10.30
N ALA A 125 22.65 25.13 -9.61
CA ALA A 125 22.65 24.45 -8.31
C ALA A 125 21.73 25.18 -7.31
N SER A 126 20.46 24.80 -7.27
CA SER A 126 19.63 25.03 -6.09
C SER A 126 20.25 24.24 -4.95
N ALA A 127 20.42 24.84 -3.78
CA ALA A 127 20.80 24.16 -2.55
C ALA A 127 20.14 22.77 -2.47
N SER A 128 20.90 21.73 -2.10
CA SER A 128 20.39 20.36 -1.94
C SER A 128 19.23 20.38 -0.96
N ARG A 129 17.98 20.43 -1.47
CA ARG A 129 16.79 20.33 -0.65
C ARG A 129 16.74 18.93 -0.04
N ASP A 130 16.50 18.86 1.26
CA ASP A 130 16.31 17.60 1.96
C ASP A 130 14.85 17.17 1.85
N TYR A 131 14.58 16.23 0.94
CA TYR A 131 13.23 15.70 0.73
C TYR A 131 12.79 14.69 1.79
N THR A 132 13.65 14.29 2.73
CA THR A 132 13.27 13.35 3.80
C THR A 132 12.34 13.97 4.85
N ARG A 133 12.16 15.29 4.79
CA ARG A 133 11.26 16.05 5.66
C ARG A 133 9.80 15.96 5.20
N SER A 134 8.88 16.28 6.10
CA SER A 134 7.43 16.26 5.88
C SER A 134 6.78 17.65 6.02
N ASP A 135 7.54 18.71 5.76
CA ASP A 135 7.14 20.12 5.96
C ASP A 135 6.85 20.86 4.65
N PHE A 136 6.55 20.14 3.56
CA PHE A 136 6.13 20.73 2.30
C PHE A 136 4.64 21.10 2.32
N ASP A 137 4.25 22.06 1.47
CA ASP A 137 2.85 22.52 1.36
C ASP A 137 1.88 21.38 1.03
N TRP A 138 2.34 20.39 0.25
CA TRP A 138 1.56 19.21 -0.12
C TRP A 138 1.64 18.05 0.89
N SER A 139 2.48 18.09 1.93
CA SER A 139 2.74 16.92 2.79
C SER A 139 1.48 16.36 3.47
N LYS A 140 0.54 17.22 3.88
CA LYS A 140 -0.74 16.80 4.45
C LYS A 140 -1.63 16.11 3.41
N LEU A 141 -1.75 16.71 2.24
CA LEU A 141 -2.54 16.20 1.14
C LEU A 141 -1.99 14.87 0.61
N LEU A 142 -0.67 14.76 0.53
CA LEU A 142 0.07 13.56 0.15
C LEU A 142 -0.28 12.37 1.06
N LYS A 143 -0.25 12.56 2.38
CA LYS A 143 -0.62 11.53 3.37
C LYS A 143 -2.11 11.19 3.31
N ALA A 144 -2.97 12.18 3.11
CA ALA A 144 -4.40 11.98 2.97
C ALA A 144 -4.74 11.12 1.74
N ARG A 145 -4.19 11.46 0.57
CA ARG A 145 -4.40 10.71 -0.68
C ARG A 145 -3.83 9.30 -0.64
N LEU A 146 -2.66 9.11 -0.01
CA LEU A 146 -2.11 7.77 0.22
C LEU A 146 -3.10 6.87 0.98
N LYS A 147 -3.72 7.42 2.04
CA LYS A 147 -4.70 6.70 2.86
C LYS A 147 -6.02 6.51 2.14
N GLU A 148 -6.48 7.50 1.40
CA GLU A 148 -7.75 7.45 0.65
C GLU A 148 -7.72 6.38 -0.43
N VAL A 149 -6.66 6.34 -1.24
CA VAL A 149 -6.58 5.47 -2.42
C VAL A 149 -6.09 4.06 -2.07
N TRP A 150 -5.07 3.94 -1.21
CA TRP A 150 -4.47 2.63 -0.89
C TRP A 150 -4.68 2.16 0.56
N GLY A 151 -5.33 2.95 1.41
CA GLY A 151 -5.52 2.60 2.82
C GLY A 151 -4.26 2.67 3.68
N TYR A 152 -3.11 3.08 3.14
CA TYR A 152 -1.85 3.10 3.88
C TYR A 152 -1.76 4.30 4.83
N SER A 153 -1.41 4.03 6.08
CA SER A 153 -1.29 5.05 7.13
C SER A 153 0.08 5.72 7.18
N LYS A 154 1.11 5.07 6.62
CA LYS A 154 2.51 5.53 6.65
C LYS A 154 3.21 5.16 5.36
N PHE A 155 4.16 6.00 4.94
CA PHE A 155 5.11 5.69 3.89
C PHE A 155 6.11 4.63 4.34
N ARG A 156 6.51 3.77 3.40
CA ARG A 156 7.70 2.93 3.57
C ARG A 156 8.96 3.78 3.40
N PHE A 157 10.10 3.20 3.76
CA PHE A 157 11.40 3.86 3.68
C PHE A 157 11.62 4.52 2.31
N CYS A 158 12.04 5.79 2.34
CA CYS A 158 12.29 6.67 1.20
C CYS A 158 11.10 7.03 0.28
N GLN A 159 9.92 6.41 0.40
CA GLN A 159 8.81 6.71 -0.52
C GLN A 159 8.36 8.17 -0.43
N GLU A 160 8.17 8.70 0.78
CA GLU A 160 7.75 10.10 0.97
C GLU A 160 8.75 11.08 0.34
N ALA A 161 10.05 10.83 0.53
CA ALA A 161 11.10 11.68 -0.02
C ALA A 161 11.10 11.68 -1.55
N VAL A 162 10.85 10.54 -2.17
CA VAL A 162 10.75 10.44 -3.62
C VAL A 162 9.51 11.17 -4.13
N CYS A 163 8.36 11.00 -3.48
CA CYS A 163 7.13 11.73 -3.83
C CYS A 163 7.33 13.24 -3.71
N ASN A 164 8.00 13.71 -2.65
CA ASN A 164 8.29 15.13 -2.45
C ASN A 164 9.19 15.67 -3.57
N ALA A 165 10.23 14.93 -3.96
CA ALA A 165 11.11 15.33 -5.06
C ALA A 165 10.35 15.39 -6.39
N ALA A 166 9.44 14.43 -6.65
CA ALA A 166 8.62 14.42 -7.85
C ALA A 166 7.64 15.61 -7.90
N LEU A 167 7.00 15.93 -6.77
CA LEU A 167 6.08 17.08 -6.67
C LEU A 167 6.80 18.43 -6.74
N ASP A 168 8.06 18.50 -6.32
CA ASP A 168 8.93 19.67 -6.51
C ASP A 168 9.52 19.75 -7.94
N GLY A 169 9.08 18.88 -8.86
CA GLY A 169 9.49 18.90 -10.26
C GLY A 169 10.95 18.52 -10.50
N ARG A 170 11.53 17.67 -9.64
CA ARG A 170 12.94 17.24 -9.73
C ARG A 170 13.11 15.90 -10.40
N ASP A 171 14.13 15.81 -11.24
CA ASP A 171 14.61 14.54 -11.77
C ASP A 171 15.22 13.69 -10.65
N ALA A 172 14.78 12.44 -10.55
CA ALA A 172 15.22 11.50 -9.53
C ALA A 172 15.51 10.12 -10.12
N VAL A 173 16.61 9.50 -9.66
CA VAL A 173 16.92 8.10 -9.90
C VAL A 173 16.72 7.34 -8.59
N ILE A 174 15.86 6.33 -8.62
CA ILE A 174 15.41 5.62 -7.41
C ILE A 174 15.96 4.20 -7.45
N ILE A 175 16.67 3.80 -6.39
CA ILE A 175 17.18 2.43 -6.22
C ILE A 175 16.46 1.84 -5.01
N MET A 176 15.55 0.90 -5.26
CA MET A 176 14.80 0.21 -4.21
C MET A 176 14.60 -1.26 -4.57
N PRO A 177 14.60 -2.19 -3.58
CA PRO A 177 14.38 -3.61 -3.82
C PRO A 177 13.00 -3.89 -4.42
N THR A 178 12.82 -5.04 -5.06
CA THR A 178 11.49 -5.50 -5.50
C THR A 178 10.54 -5.59 -4.29
N GLY A 179 9.25 -5.36 -4.52
CA GLY A 179 8.25 -5.33 -3.45
C GLY A 179 8.27 -4.09 -2.53
N SER A 180 9.25 -3.18 -2.68
CA SER A 180 9.34 -1.97 -1.84
C SER A 180 8.23 -0.94 -2.08
N GLY A 181 7.37 -1.14 -3.08
CA GLY A 181 6.33 -0.18 -3.48
C GLY A 181 6.87 0.99 -4.29
N LYS A 182 7.75 0.72 -5.27
CA LYS A 182 8.29 1.75 -6.18
C LYS A 182 7.21 2.47 -7.00
N SER A 183 6.12 1.77 -7.31
CA SER A 183 5.04 2.31 -8.14
C SER A 183 4.32 3.50 -7.49
N ILE A 184 4.08 3.41 -6.18
CA ILE A 184 3.47 4.50 -5.39
C ILE A 184 4.26 5.81 -5.53
N CYS A 185 5.58 5.74 -5.68
CA CYS A 185 6.45 6.92 -5.77
C CYS A 185 6.18 7.80 -6.99
N TYR A 186 5.56 7.28 -8.06
CA TYR A 186 5.11 8.07 -9.21
C TYR A 186 3.58 8.11 -9.33
N GLN A 187 2.87 7.07 -8.88
CA GLN A 187 1.41 7.02 -8.92
C GLN A 187 0.79 8.06 -7.99
N LEU A 188 1.28 8.20 -6.77
CA LEU A 188 0.71 9.15 -5.82
C LEU A 188 0.93 10.61 -6.26
N PRO A 189 2.15 11.02 -6.69
CA PRO A 189 2.34 12.35 -7.28
C PRO A 189 1.44 12.60 -8.50
N ALA A 190 1.25 11.62 -9.38
CA ALA A 190 0.39 11.75 -10.56
C ALA A 190 -1.05 12.13 -10.22
N LEU A 191 -1.56 11.69 -9.08
CA LEU A 191 -2.92 12.02 -8.60
C LEU A 191 -3.03 13.44 -8.04
N LEU A 192 -1.91 14.01 -7.59
CA LEU A 192 -1.84 15.35 -7.00
C LEU A 192 -1.50 16.41 -8.02
N SER A 193 -0.76 16.03 -9.06
CA SER A 193 -0.41 16.89 -10.16
C SER A 193 -1.59 17.09 -11.11
N GLU A 194 -1.62 18.28 -11.72
CA GLU A 194 -2.49 18.56 -12.84
C GLU A 194 -1.97 17.85 -14.10
N GLY A 195 -2.88 17.45 -14.98
CA GLY A 195 -2.56 16.76 -16.22
C GLY A 195 -2.31 15.25 -16.09
N LEU A 196 -1.51 14.74 -17.02
CA LEU A 196 -1.29 13.31 -17.28
C LEU A 196 0.16 12.91 -16.93
N THR A 197 0.32 11.80 -16.20
CA THR A 197 1.64 11.16 -16.03
C THR A 197 1.82 10.02 -17.01
N VAL A 198 2.90 10.08 -17.80
CA VAL A 198 3.25 9.01 -18.75
C VAL A 198 4.28 8.08 -18.12
N VAL A 199 3.98 6.79 -18.08
CA VAL A 199 4.85 5.75 -17.51
C VAL A 199 5.35 4.83 -18.62
N VAL A 200 6.66 4.81 -18.85
CA VAL A 200 7.27 3.94 -19.87
C VAL A 200 7.67 2.62 -19.21
N SER A 201 7.15 1.50 -19.72
CA SER A 201 7.45 0.15 -19.19
C SER A 201 7.76 -0.83 -20.32
N PRO A 202 8.80 -1.68 -20.18
CA PRO A 202 9.19 -2.63 -21.23
C PRO A 202 8.24 -3.84 -21.35
N LEU A 203 7.50 -4.19 -20.29
CA LEU A 203 6.70 -5.40 -20.24
C LEU A 203 5.21 -5.07 -20.19
N ILE A 204 4.44 -5.58 -21.16
CA ILE A 204 2.99 -5.37 -21.25
C ILE A 204 2.27 -5.96 -20.05
N SER A 205 2.66 -7.15 -19.60
CA SER A 205 2.10 -7.78 -18.39
C SER A 205 2.21 -6.86 -17.17
N LEU A 206 3.39 -6.27 -16.94
CA LEU A 206 3.59 -5.34 -15.83
C LEU A 206 2.69 -4.10 -15.96
N MET A 207 2.49 -3.56 -17.17
CA MET A 207 1.59 -2.43 -17.37
C MET A 207 0.15 -2.79 -17.02
N LEU A 208 -0.33 -3.94 -17.51
CA LEU A 208 -1.69 -4.42 -17.27
C LEU A 208 -1.93 -4.60 -15.77
N ASP A 209 -1.01 -5.24 -15.06
CA ASP A 209 -1.11 -5.41 -13.61
C ASP A 209 -1.21 -4.05 -12.90
N GLN A 210 -0.43 -3.05 -13.30
CA GLN A 210 -0.53 -1.72 -12.69
C GLN A 210 -1.84 -1.01 -13.02
N VAL A 211 -2.33 -1.10 -14.26
CA VAL A 211 -3.60 -0.47 -14.67
C VAL A 211 -4.78 -1.11 -13.95
N LEU A 212 -4.83 -2.44 -13.87
CA LEU A 212 -5.88 -3.15 -13.13
C LEU A 212 -5.89 -2.74 -11.65
N ASN A 213 -4.74 -2.76 -11.00
CA ASN A 213 -4.62 -2.34 -9.59
C ASN A 213 -5.05 -0.88 -9.36
N LEU A 214 -4.80 0.02 -10.32
CA LEU A 214 -5.23 1.42 -10.23
C LEU A 214 -6.74 1.56 -10.41
N ARG A 215 -7.33 0.85 -11.37
CA ARG A 215 -8.78 0.87 -11.59
C ARG A 215 -9.57 0.25 -10.43
N GLU A 216 -9.01 -0.76 -9.76
CA GLU A 216 -9.60 -1.34 -8.54
C GLU A 216 -9.74 -0.31 -7.40
N VAL A 217 -8.87 0.70 -7.36
CA VAL A 217 -8.91 1.81 -6.40
C VAL A 217 -9.50 3.09 -7.00
N ASP A 218 -10.29 2.96 -8.06
CA ASP A 218 -11.02 4.05 -8.74
C ASP A 218 -10.10 5.15 -9.29
N VAL A 219 -8.89 4.77 -9.73
CA VAL A 219 -7.96 5.64 -10.42
C VAL A 219 -7.99 5.36 -11.92
N GLU A 220 -8.38 6.38 -12.68
CA GLU A 220 -8.38 6.35 -14.14
C GLU A 220 -6.96 6.23 -14.70
N ALA A 221 -6.66 5.04 -15.23
CA ALA A 221 -5.40 4.70 -15.86
C ALA A 221 -5.63 3.87 -17.12
N GLU A 222 -4.78 4.12 -18.12
CA GLU A 222 -4.80 3.43 -19.40
C GLU A 222 -3.42 2.90 -19.79
N HIS A 223 -3.40 1.99 -20.76
CA HIS A 223 -2.15 1.56 -21.38
C HIS A 223 -2.25 1.61 -22.91
N LEU A 224 -1.13 1.91 -23.58
CA LEU A 224 -1.01 1.83 -25.03
C LEU A 224 0.09 0.84 -25.39
N SER A 225 -0.34 -0.29 -25.95
CA SER A 225 0.54 -1.33 -26.49
C SER A 225 0.18 -1.63 -27.94
N ALA A 226 0.93 -2.52 -28.59
CA ALA A 226 0.58 -3.01 -29.92
C ALA A 226 -0.71 -3.87 -29.94
N ALA A 227 -1.14 -4.37 -28.78
CA ALA A 227 -2.33 -5.22 -28.64
C ALA A 227 -3.63 -4.39 -28.54
N VAL A 228 -3.55 -3.10 -28.20
CA VAL A 228 -4.72 -2.24 -28.07
C VAL A 228 -5.28 -1.92 -29.47
N PRO A 229 -6.60 -2.10 -29.71
CA PRO A 229 -7.24 -1.74 -30.96
C PRO A 229 -6.96 -0.30 -31.39
N ARG A 230 -6.89 -0.09 -32.71
CA ARG A 230 -6.61 1.25 -33.28
C ARG A 230 -7.66 2.29 -32.91
N GLN A 231 -8.92 1.87 -32.82
CA GLN A 231 -10.04 2.75 -32.49
C GLN A 231 -9.94 3.26 -31.05
N GLU A 232 -9.78 2.35 -30.08
CA GLU A 232 -9.56 2.69 -28.67
C GLU A 232 -8.33 3.58 -28.48
N THR A 233 -7.23 3.26 -29.17
CA THR A 233 -6.04 4.14 -29.16
C THR A 233 -6.36 5.55 -29.68
N ALA A 234 -7.15 5.66 -30.74
CA ALA A 234 -7.51 6.96 -31.31
C ALA A 234 -8.39 7.77 -30.34
N GLU A 235 -9.30 7.12 -29.61
CA GLU A 235 -10.16 7.73 -28.60
C GLU A 235 -9.35 8.26 -27.41
N ILE A 236 -8.46 7.44 -26.85
CA ILE A 236 -7.55 7.85 -25.76
C ILE A 236 -6.71 9.06 -26.19
N LEU A 237 -6.08 8.99 -27.36
CA LEU A 237 -5.23 10.08 -27.87
C LEU A 237 -6.01 11.34 -28.23
N LYS A 238 -7.28 11.21 -28.61
CA LYS A 238 -8.17 12.33 -28.85
C LYS A 238 -8.51 13.04 -27.54
N GLY A 239 -8.93 12.29 -26.51
CA GLY A 239 -9.24 12.85 -25.19
C GLY A 239 -8.04 13.57 -24.56
N ILE A 240 -6.84 13.01 -24.69
CA ILE A 240 -5.60 13.66 -24.21
C ILE A 240 -5.37 14.99 -24.94
N ARG A 241 -5.51 15.00 -26.27
CA ARG A 241 -5.29 16.20 -27.09
C ARG A 241 -6.31 17.31 -26.85
N GLU A 242 -7.54 16.93 -26.52
CA GLU A 242 -8.65 17.85 -26.26
C GLU A 242 -8.67 18.32 -24.80
N GLY A 243 -7.81 17.76 -23.92
CA GLY A 243 -7.80 18.08 -22.49
C GLY A 243 -9.05 17.60 -21.74
N THR A 244 -9.87 16.74 -22.37
CA THR A 244 -11.11 16.19 -21.79
C THR A 244 -10.90 14.84 -21.12
N SER A 245 -9.69 14.29 -21.21
CA SER A 245 -9.34 13.02 -20.59
C SER A 245 -9.30 13.13 -19.07
N THR A 246 -9.97 12.18 -18.40
CA THR A 246 -9.89 11.97 -16.95
C THR A 246 -8.68 11.11 -16.54
N ILE A 247 -7.91 10.60 -17.51
CA ILE A 247 -6.80 9.68 -17.28
C ILE A 247 -5.67 10.40 -16.54
N LYS A 248 -5.26 9.83 -15.41
CA LYS A 248 -4.13 10.32 -14.61
C LYS A 248 -2.82 9.64 -14.94
N LEU A 249 -2.87 8.36 -15.32
CA LEU A 249 -1.69 7.58 -15.69
C LEU A 249 -1.86 6.89 -17.03
N LEU A 250 -0.88 7.07 -17.92
CA LEU A 250 -0.81 6.41 -19.22
C LEU A 250 0.45 5.55 -19.29
N TYR A 251 0.30 4.23 -19.30
CA TYR A 251 1.40 3.29 -19.49
C TYR A 251 1.68 3.08 -20.97
N VAL A 252 2.94 3.17 -21.38
CA VAL A 252 3.34 3.05 -22.80
C VAL A 252 4.57 2.18 -22.93
N THR A 253 4.66 1.43 -24.04
CA THR A 253 5.90 0.71 -24.36
C THR A 253 6.94 1.65 -24.98
N PRO A 254 8.25 1.39 -24.80
CA PRO A 254 9.32 2.21 -25.39
C PRO A 254 9.20 2.35 -26.91
N GLU A 255 8.79 1.28 -27.60
CA GLU A 255 8.62 1.26 -29.06
C GLU A 255 7.48 2.18 -29.48
N ARG A 256 6.43 2.29 -28.66
CA ARG A 256 5.29 3.17 -28.94
C ARG A 256 5.71 4.63 -28.86
N VAL A 257 6.48 5.00 -27.84
CA VAL A 257 7.06 6.34 -27.68
C VAL A 257 7.97 6.68 -28.87
N ALA A 258 8.82 5.73 -29.29
CA ALA A 258 9.76 5.96 -30.38
C ALA A 258 9.10 6.04 -31.78
N LYS A 259 8.08 5.23 -32.05
CA LYS A 259 7.51 5.07 -33.40
C LYS A 259 6.23 5.87 -33.65
N SER A 260 5.47 6.22 -32.61
CA SER A 260 4.16 6.83 -32.76
C SER A 260 4.22 8.36 -32.82
N LYS A 261 4.21 8.92 -34.04
CA LYS A 261 4.09 10.37 -34.24
C LYS A 261 2.79 10.94 -33.64
N THR A 262 1.70 10.18 -33.69
CA THR A 262 0.40 10.59 -33.17
C THR A 262 0.41 10.72 -31.64
N LEU A 263 1.10 9.82 -30.94
CA LEU A 263 1.28 9.91 -29.49
C LEU A 263 2.07 11.16 -29.12
N MET A 264 3.23 11.36 -29.76
CA MET A 264 4.07 12.54 -29.51
C MET A 264 3.33 13.86 -29.79
N SER A 265 2.53 13.90 -30.86
CA SER A 265 1.72 15.08 -31.18
C SER A 265 0.59 15.33 -30.17
N ALA A 266 0.02 14.28 -29.58
CA ALA A 266 -0.98 14.43 -28.52
C ALA A 266 -0.32 14.98 -27.23
N LEU A 267 0.84 14.44 -26.85
CA LEU A 267 1.56 14.86 -25.65
C LEU A 267 2.13 16.28 -25.73
N GLN A 268 2.46 16.77 -26.92
CA GLN A 268 2.92 18.17 -27.12
C GLN A 268 1.81 19.22 -26.92
N LYS A 269 0.55 18.80 -26.97
CA LYS A 269 -0.63 19.67 -26.85
C LYS A 269 -1.38 19.51 -25.53
N ALA A 270 -0.96 18.54 -24.72
CA ALA A 270 -1.54 18.22 -23.42
C ALA A 270 -0.97 19.14 -22.33
#